data_AF-A0A924SLZ0-F1
#
_entry.id   AF-A0A924SLZ0-F1
#
_cell.length_a   1.000
_cell.length_b   1.000
_cell.length_c   1.000
_cell.angle_alpha   90.00
_cell.angle_beta   90.00
_cell.angle_gamma   90.00
#
_symmetry.space_group_name_H-M   'P 1'
#
loop_
_entity.id
_entity.type
_entity.pdbx_description
1 polymer ?
#
loop_
_entity_poly.entity_id
_entity_poly.type
_entity_poly.pdbx_seq_one_letter_code
_entity_poly.pdbx_strand_id
1 'polypeptide(L)'
;LAIARPDMKVSMIDTVHKKTAFLTQVKAELGLSNVTVYTKKVQELEVAAKFDVITSRAFADLSDFVNWSGHLLAVGGQFIALKGTAPPEEQERLPQEWKVSKLAPLQVPGLQAERHLVFIQKTE
;
A
#
# COMPACT_ATOMS: atom_id res chain seq x y z
N LEU A 1 6.96 -1.46 9.48
CA LEU A 1 6.50 -2.82 9.13
C LEU A 1 7.64 -3.82 9.19
N ALA A 2 8.64 -3.74 8.31
CA ALA A 2 9.74 -4.72 8.27
C ALA A 2 10.46 -4.95 9.62
N ILE A 3 10.67 -3.89 10.41
CA ILE A 3 11.25 -3.98 11.76
C ILE A 3 10.30 -4.68 12.75
N ALA A 4 9.03 -4.28 12.76
CA ALA A 4 8.04 -4.76 13.73
C ALA A 4 7.48 -6.16 13.39
N ARG A 5 7.58 -6.57 12.13
CA ARG A 5 7.15 -7.88 11.61
C ARG A 5 8.25 -8.48 10.73
N PRO A 6 9.32 -9.04 11.35
CA PRO A 6 10.44 -9.63 10.62
C PRO A 6 10.04 -10.82 9.74
N ASP A 7 8.92 -11.46 10.06
CA ASP A 7 8.32 -12.57 9.32
C ASP A 7 7.70 -12.15 7.97
N MET A 8 7.40 -10.85 7.80
CA MET A 8 6.84 -10.32 6.56
C MET A 8 7.93 -9.93 5.56
N LYS A 9 7.73 -10.26 4.28
CA LYS A 9 8.50 -9.66 3.18
C LYS A 9 7.88 -8.32 2.80
N VAL A 10 8.67 -7.26 2.82
CA VAL A 10 8.20 -5.89 2.56
C VAL A 10 8.89 -5.32 1.34
N SER A 11 8.12 -5.04 0.30
CA SER A 11 8.60 -4.32 -0.88
C SER A 11 8.17 -2.86 -0.82
N MET A 12 9.10 -1.96 -1.12
CA MET A 12 8.85 -0.52 -1.21
C MET A 12 9.19 -0.03 -2.61
N ILE A 13 8.39 0.88 -3.14
CA ILE A 13 8.56 1.42 -4.50
C ILE A 13 8.37 2.94 -4.48
N ASP A 14 9.25 3.66 -5.18
CA ASP A 14 9.10 5.08 -5.48
C ASP A 14 9.80 5.39 -6.81
N THR A 15 9.34 6.41 -7.54
CA THR A 15 9.96 6.84 -8.80
C THR A 15 11.20 7.71 -8.57
N VAL A 16 11.33 8.31 -7.38
CA VAL A 16 12.41 9.24 -7.04
C VAL A 16 13.61 8.47 -6.49
N HIS A 17 14.67 8.38 -7.29
CA HIS A 17 15.91 7.69 -6.94
C HIS A 17 16.51 8.12 -5.59
N LYS A 18 16.43 9.41 -5.25
CA LYS A 18 16.93 9.91 -3.95
C LYS A 18 16.23 9.24 -2.76
N LYS A 19 14.92 9.01 -2.86
CA LYS A 19 14.15 8.36 -1.78
C LYS A 19 14.48 6.88 -1.68
N THR A 20 14.60 6.19 -2.81
CA THR A 20 14.92 4.75 -2.83
C THR A 20 16.36 4.47 -2.42
N ALA A 21 17.30 5.35 -2.75
CA ALA A 21 18.67 5.29 -2.25
C ALA A 21 18.70 5.43 -0.71
N PHE A 22 17.95 6.39 -0.16
CA PHE A 22 17.78 6.52 1.29
C PHE A 22 17.19 5.26 1.93
N LEU A 23 16.11 4.69 1.37
CA LEU A 23 15.52 3.45 1.87
C LEU A 23 16.50 2.27 1.80
N THR A 24 17.34 2.22 0.78
CA THR A 24 18.37 1.18 0.61
C THR A 24 19.48 1.31 1.66
N GLN A 25 19.89 2.54 1.98
CA GLN A 25 20.83 2.79 3.06
C GLN A 25 20.24 2.39 4.42
N VAL A 26 19.01 2.81 4.74
CA VAL A 26 18.32 2.44 5.99
C VAL A 26 18.18 0.93 6.11
N LYS A 27 17.83 0.23 5.02
CA LYS A 27 17.79 -1.23 4.98
C LYS A 27 19.14 -1.84 5.41
N ALA A 28 20.25 -1.33 4.87
CA ALA A 28 21.58 -1.84 5.16
C ALA A 28 22.02 -1.55 6.61
N GLU A 29 21.83 -0.31 7.07
CA GLU A 29 22.19 0.12 8.44
C GLU A 29 21.42 -0.64 9.52
N LEU A 30 20.15 -0.98 9.27
CA LEU A 30 19.31 -1.72 10.21
C LEU A 30 19.34 -3.23 10.00
N GLY A 31 20.13 -3.75 9.05
CA GLY A 31 20.25 -5.19 8.80
C GLY A 31 18.96 -5.87 8.32
N LEU A 32 18.08 -5.15 7.61
CA LEU A 32 16.76 -5.64 7.23
C LEU A 32 16.81 -6.54 5.98
N SER A 33 16.93 -7.84 6.19
CA SER A 33 16.97 -8.84 5.12
C SER A 33 15.62 -9.07 4.42
N ASN A 34 14.52 -8.71 5.08
CA ASN A 34 13.15 -8.89 4.59
C ASN A 34 12.62 -7.71 3.76
N VAL A 35 13.48 -6.78 3.34
CA VAL A 35 13.10 -5.59 2.59
C VAL A 35 13.63 -5.61 1.15
N THR A 36 12.77 -5.28 0.20
CA THR A 36 13.16 -5.01 -1.21
C THR A 36 12.76 -3.58 -1.59
N VAL A 37 13.64 -2.86 -2.29
CA VAL A 37 13.38 -1.48 -2.72
C VAL A 37 13.45 -1.42 -4.25
N TYR A 38 12.44 -0.82 -4.87
CA TYR A 38 12.35 -0.63 -6.31
C TYR A 38 12.33 0.86 -6.66
N THR A 39 13.17 1.26 -7.61
CA THR A 39 13.16 2.62 -8.19
C THR A 39 12.53 2.58 -9.57
N LYS A 40 11.21 2.71 -9.64
CA LYS A 40 10.46 2.67 -10.90
C LYS A 40 9.02 3.14 -10.69
N LYS A 41 8.29 3.33 -11.78
CA LYS A 41 6.83 3.49 -11.73
C LYS A 41 6.19 2.15 -11.38
N VAL A 42 5.12 2.17 -10.59
CA VAL A 42 4.42 0.94 -10.16
C VAL A 42 3.81 0.18 -11.34
N GLN A 43 3.37 0.90 -12.38
CA GLN A 43 2.85 0.33 -13.61
C GLN A 43 3.89 -0.49 -14.39
N GLU A 44 5.18 -0.18 -14.23
CA GLU A 44 6.31 -0.84 -14.90
C GLU A 44 6.95 -1.91 -13.99
N LEU A 45 6.42 -2.12 -12.79
CA LEU A 45 6.93 -3.15 -11.89
C LEU A 45 6.42 -4.51 -12.34
N GLU A 46 7.37 -5.39 -12.63
CA GLU A 46 7.15 -6.82 -12.79
C GLU A 46 7.76 -7.56 -11.60
N VAL A 47 7.02 -8.51 -11.05
CA VAL A 47 7.43 -9.34 -9.92
C VAL A 47 7.06 -10.80 -10.21
N ALA A 48 7.95 -11.72 -9.83
CA ALA A 48 7.69 -13.15 -9.98
C ALA A 48 6.59 -13.64 -9.03
N ALA A 49 6.55 -13.07 -7.82
CA ALA A 49 5.52 -13.33 -6.83
C ALA A 49 4.71 -12.06 -6.57
N LYS A 50 3.39 -12.16 -6.76
CA LYS A 50 2.44 -11.08 -6.47
C LYS A 50 2.29 -10.85 -4.96
N PHE A 51 1.73 -9.70 -4.59
CA PHE A 51 1.59 -9.29 -3.19
C PHE A 51 0.24 -9.67 -2.60
N ASP A 52 0.23 -10.24 -1.39
CA ASP A 52 -0.99 -10.50 -0.62
C ASP A 52 -1.67 -9.21 -0.16
N VAL A 53 -0.86 -8.19 0.13
CA VAL A 53 -1.30 -6.87 0.58
C VAL A 53 -0.51 -5.78 -0.12
N ILE A 54 -1.22 -4.82 -0.72
CA ILE A 54 -0.64 -3.58 -1.22
C ILE A 54 -1.17 -2.42 -0.37
N THR A 55 -0.26 -1.61 0.18
CA THR A 55 -0.65 -0.50 1.06
C THR A 55 0.00 0.81 0.64
N SER A 56 -0.72 1.90 0.88
CA SER A 56 -0.23 3.25 0.65
C SER A 56 -0.78 4.21 1.69
N ARG A 57 0.00 5.26 1.97
CA ARG A 57 -0.37 6.37 2.83
C ARG A 57 -0.30 7.64 2.00
N ALA A 58 -1.28 8.52 2.19
CA ALA A 58 -1.39 9.81 1.49
C ALA A 58 -1.59 9.68 -0.03
N PHE A 59 -2.51 8.81 -0.44
CA PHE A 59 -2.94 8.73 -1.83
C PHE A 59 -4.15 9.64 -2.09
N ALA A 60 -4.17 10.29 -3.26
CA ALA A 60 -5.22 11.22 -3.64
C ALA A 60 -6.54 10.51 -3.92
N ASP A 61 -6.51 9.46 -4.74
CA ASP A 61 -7.71 8.73 -5.19
C ASP A 61 -7.54 7.20 -5.11
N LEU A 62 -8.53 6.50 -4.55
CA LEU A 62 -8.50 5.04 -4.42
C LEU A 62 -8.55 4.33 -5.79
N SER A 63 -9.20 4.95 -6.78
CA SER A 63 -9.30 4.45 -8.16
C SER A 63 -7.92 4.38 -8.82
N ASP A 64 -7.14 5.45 -8.74
CA ASP A 64 -5.74 5.46 -9.25
C ASP A 64 -4.88 4.40 -8.54
N PHE A 65 -5.08 4.25 -7.23
CA PHE A 65 -4.33 3.29 -6.44
C PHE A 65 -4.53 1.86 -6.94
N VAL A 66 -5.78 1.44 -7.12
CA VAL A 66 -6.10 0.10 -7.60
C VAL A 66 -5.76 -0.07 -9.09
N ASN A 67 -5.98 0.95 -9.93
CA ASN A 67 -5.70 0.89 -11.36
C ASN A 67 -4.20 0.74 -11.65
N TRP A 68 -3.34 1.47 -10.93
CA TRP A 68 -1.91 1.44 -11.20
C TRP A 68 -1.19 0.22 -10.61
N SER A 69 -1.79 -0.46 -9.64
CA SER A 69 -1.10 -1.53 -8.89
C SER A 69 -1.87 -2.85 -8.80
N GLY A 70 -3.08 -2.93 -9.35
CA GLY A 70 -3.92 -4.13 -9.40
C GLY A 70 -3.25 -5.34 -10.04
N HIS A 71 -2.39 -5.13 -11.04
CA HIS A 71 -1.65 -6.22 -11.70
C HIS A 71 -0.68 -6.94 -10.76
N LEU A 72 -0.21 -6.26 -9.71
CA LEU A 72 0.71 -6.77 -8.71
C LEU A 72 0.03 -7.51 -7.56
N LEU A 73 -1.30 -7.42 -7.45
CA LEU A 73 -2.05 -8.04 -6.37
C LEU A 73 -2.26 -9.54 -6.63
N ALA A 74 -2.00 -10.37 -5.62
CA ALA A 74 -2.26 -11.80 -5.69
C ALA A 74 -3.77 -12.08 -5.73
N VAL A 75 -4.15 -13.27 -6.23
CA VAL A 75 -5.54 -13.75 -6.14
C VAL A 75 -5.90 -13.88 -4.65
N GLY A 76 -7.03 -13.30 -4.24
CA GLY A 76 -7.43 -13.24 -2.83
C GLY A 76 -6.68 -12.18 -2.00
N GLY A 77 -5.76 -11.43 -2.61
CA GLY A 77 -5.09 -10.31 -1.96
C GLY A 77 -6.01 -9.11 -1.72
N GLN A 78 -5.52 -8.12 -0.98
CA GLN A 78 -6.27 -6.91 -0.67
C GLN A 78 -5.39 -5.65 -0.70
N PHE A 79 -6.02 -4.52 -1.00
CA PHE A 79 -5.45 -3.21 -0.75
C PHE A 79 -5.84 -2.71 0.63
N ILE A 80 -4.90 -2.03 1.29
CA ILE A 80 -5.15 -1.34 2.56
C ILE A 80 -4.65 0.09 2.43
N ALA A 81 -5.56 1.05 2.26
CA ALA A 81 -5.23 2.47 2.17
C ALA A 81 -5.45 3.16 3.53
N LEU A 82 -4.46 3.92 3.99
CA LEU A 82 -4.59 4.76 5.19
C LEU A 82 -5.02 6.18 4.78
N LYS A 83 -6.22 6.60 5.20
CA LYS A 83 -6.77 7.92 4.95
C LYS A 83 -7.07 8.69 6.24
N GLY A 84 -7.15 10.01 6.13
CA GLY A 84 -7.66 10.88 7.20
C GLY A 84 -9.16 10.73 7.31
N THR A 85 -9.85 11.22 6.28
CA THR A 85 -11.29 11.01 6.05
C THR A 85 -11.49 9.97 4.95
N ALA A 86 -12.58 9.22 5.02
CA ALA A 86 -12.99 8.25 4.01
C ALA A 86 -14.41 8.60 3.53
N PRO A 87 -14.57 9.66 2.70
CA PRO A 87 -15.88 10.07 2.23
C PRO A 87 -16.51 8.96 1.35
N PRO A 88 -17.84 8.75 1.42
CA PRO A 88 -18.53 7.74 0.61
C PRO A 88 -18.28 7.87 -0.90
N GLU A 89 -18.15 9.11 -1.40
CA GLU A 89 -17.93 9.40 -2.82
C GLU A 89 -16.67 8.75 -3.42
N GLU A 90 -15.62 8.53 -2.62
CA GLU A 90 -14.42 7.85 -3.11
C GLU A 90 -14.65 6.36 -3.36
N GLN A 91 -15.62 5.76 -2.67
CA GLN A 91 -15.98 4.36 -2.87
C GLN A 91 -16.73 4.20 -4.20
N GLU A 92 -17.55 5.18 -4.56
CA GLU A 92 -18.31 5.20 -5.82
C GLU A 92 -17.42 5.36 -7.06
N ARG A 93 -16.21 5.91 -6.89
CA ARG A 93 -15.21 6.08 -7.97
C ARG A 93 -14.34 4.86 -8.22
N LEU A 94 -14.46 3.82 -7.39
CA LEU A 94 -13.74 2.59 -7.63
C LEU A 94 -14.22 1.94 -8.94
N PRO A 95 -13.30 1.38 -9.75
CA PRO A 95 -13.69 0.59 -10.92
C PRO A 95 -14.55 -0.60 -10.49
N GLN A 96 -15.48 -1.05 -11.34
CA GLN A 96 -16.47 -2.10 -11.01
C GLN A 96 -15.85 -3.42 -10.53
N GLU A 97 -14.62 -3.73 -10.94
CA GLU A 97 -13.91 -4.93 -10.51
C GLU A 97 -13.39 -4.84 -9.07
N TRP A 98 -13.46 -3.68 -8.41
CA TRP A 98 -12.97 -3.42 -7.07
C TRP A 98 -14.10 -2.96 -6.16
N LYS A 99 -14.09 -3.40 -4.90
CA LYS A 99 -15.05 -2.96 -3.88
C LYS A 99 -14.37 -2.68 -2.56
N VAL A 100 -14.86 -1.69 -1.82
CA VAL A 100 -14.49 -1.52 -0.41
C VAL A 100 -15.13 -2.65 0.38
N SER A 101 -14.32 -3.52 0.98
CA SER A 101 -14.78 -4.64 1.80
C SER A 101 -14.94 -4.25 3.27
N LYS A 102 -14.15 -3.28 3.75
CA LYS A 102 -14.17 -2.82 5.14
C LYS A 102 -13.64 -1.39 5.27
N LEU A 103 -14.27 -0.62 6.14
CA LEU A 103 -13.73 0.63 6.68
C LEU A 103 -13.48 0.43 8.17
N ALA A 104 -12.24 0.71 8.62
CA ALA A 104 -11.87 0.59 10.01
C ALA A 104 -11.35 1.94 10.55
N PRO A 105 -12.07 2.61 11.46
CA PRO A 105 -11.53 3.77 12.14
C PRO A 105 -10.33 3.37 13.01
N LEU A 106 -9.35 4.26 13.10
CA LEU A 106 -8.14 4.09 13.90
C LEU A 106 -8.06 5.20 14.94
N GLN A 107 -7.86 4.79 16.18
CA GLN A 107 -7.46 5.70 17.24
C GLN A 107 -5.94 5.67 17.35
N VAL A 108 -5.29 6.76 16.94
CA VAL A 108 -3.83 6.86 16.96
C VAL A 108 -3.40 7.52 18.27
N PRO A 109 -2.60 6.84 19.12
CA PRO A 109 -2.15 7.42 20.37
C PRO A 109 -1.42 8.75 20.15
N GLY A 110 -1.80 9.77 20.93
CA GLY A 110 -1.20 11.11 20.87
C GLY A 110 -1.62 11.97 19.66
N LEU A 111 -2.56 11.51 18.83
CA LEU A 111 -3.06 12.28 17.69
C LEU A 111 -4.56 12.56 17.83
N GLN A 112 -4.92 13.84 17.91
CA GLN A 112 -6.32 14.31 17.90
C GLN A 112 -6.81 14.50 16.46
N ALA A 113 -6.76 13.44 15.66
CA ALA A 113 -7.25 13.46 14.29
C ALA A 113 -7.78 12.09 13.88
N GLU A 114 -8.84 12.10 13.09
CA GLU A 114 -9.43 10.87 12.56
C GLU A 114 -8.51 10.20 11.54
N ARG A 115 -8.43 8.88 11.64
CA ARG A 115 -7.74 8.03 10.67
C ARG A 115 -8.61 6.83 10.37
N HIS A 116 -8.58 6.41 9.12
CA HIS A 116 -9.37 5.28 8.63
C HIS A 116 -8.47 4.38 7.78
N LEU A 117 -8.60 3.07 7.97
CA LEU A 117 -8.10 2.08 7.02
C LEU A 117 -9.26 1.70 6.10
N VAL A 118 -9.02 1.83 4.79
CA VAL A 118 -9.92 1.39 3.74
C VAL A 118 -9.37 0.10 3.16
N PHE A 119 -10.14 -0.97 3.30
CA PHE A 119 -9.83 -2.29 2.74
C PHE A 119 -10.57 -2.44 1.41
N ILE A 120 -9.83 -2.76 0.35
CA ILE A 120 -10.39 -2.94 -1.00
C ILE A 120 -9.97 -4.30 -1.52
N GLN A 121 -10.91 -5.02 -2.11
CA GLN A 121 -10.71 -6.34 -2.69
C GLN A 121 -11.29 -6.39 -4.10
N LYS A 122 -10.81 -7.34 -4.89
CA LYS A 122 -11.40 -7.62 -6.21
C LYS A 122 -12.78 -8.24 -6.00
N THR A 123 -13.76 -7.82 -6.78
CA THR A 123 -15.11 -8.41 -6.82
C THR A 123 -15.01 -9.81 -7.42
N GLU A 124 -15.72 -10.78 -6.84
CA GLU A 124 -15.83 -12.15 -7.36
C GLU A 124 -16.75 -12.20 -8.60
#